data_AF-A0A067SVD8-F1
#
_entry.id   AF-A0A067SVD8-F1
#
_cell.length_a   1.000
_cell.length_b   1.000
_cell.length_c   1.000
_cell.angle_alpha   90.00
_cell.angle_beta   90.00
_cell.angle_gamma   90.00
#
_symmetry.space_group_name_H-M   'P 1'
#
loop_
_entity.id
_entity.type
_entity.pdbx_description
1 polymer ?
#
loop_
_entity_poly.entity_id
_entity_poly.type
_entity_poly.pdbx_seq_one_letter_code
_entity_poly.pdbx_strand_id
1 'polypeptide(L)'
;MNMDIGYQRHGTAIGDVGIITASGAFDFLFNICLPCDHPFNPPELPENFTPLVISLLDVQNYSEFVGESYLSSASVMKSRTGGLNDLTFESSASEGAILTMPVGSRSEDIANTVRLRNYLATHAESWYNYIVGVRGREIQNGDVRLVIGWDKSKAWGMATFSNTSAHEEPFLLQFRPIEDASAGRTYGWVSSGFAEVRAGPGAEEKVRIRMNDPSQAGVEYQNQCLFIRTLNVNLQGNAWQKLATEFGLAEAEARPNTTFEASFLRPWREENRTGDSSFSGMSSQPTSGSTTEALIAPVETTTEENVPSSDLTQSVQISSVQAALSGHPSNIINETLLKLRPNARMAITEDKDWMSVLRAGDTTLPNAEELFERITETFVISEEDGSY
;
A
#
# COMPACT_ATOMS: atom_id res chain seq x y z
N MET A 1 7.17 6.08 11.11
CA MET A 1 7.47 7.51 11.38
C MET A 1 6.61 7.94 12.57
N ASN A 2 7.13 8.71 13.54
CA ASN A 2 6.30 9.25 14.62
C ASN A 2 5.62 10.54 14.12
N MET A 3 4.44 10.40 13.53
CA MET A 3 3.67 11.53 12.98
C MET A 3 3.05 12.35 14.10
N ASP A 4 2.81 13.65 13.85
CA ASP A 4 2.05 14.50 14.76
C ASP A 4 0.71 13.85 15.13
N ILE A 5 0.31 13.99 16.39
CA ILE A 5 -0.91 13.33 16.88
C ILE A 5 -2.16 13.88 16.20
N GLY A 6 -2.18 15.18 15.86
CA GLY A 6 -3.27 15.80 15.12
C GLY A 6 -3.38 15.20 13.73
N TYR A 7 -2.24 14.96 13.07
CA TYR A 7 -2.23 14.29 11.77
C TYR A 7 -2.71 12.84 11.88
N GLN A 8 -2.27 12.08 12.90
CA GLN A 8 -2.76 10.72 13.13
C GLN A 8 -4.28 10.67 13.33
N ARG A 9 -4.87 11.67 14.02
CA ARG A 9 -6.33 11.79 14.21
C ARG A 9 -7.06 12.20 12.93
N HIS A 10 -6.40 12.96 12.06
CA HIS A 10 -6.96 13.46 10.80
C HIS A 10 -6.88 12.42 9.66
N GLY A 11 -5.77 11.69 9.57
CA GLY A 11 -5.43 10.80 8.46
C GLY A 11 -5.12 11.56 7.16
N THR A 12 -4.81 10.83 6.09
CA THR A 12 -4.39 11.35 4.77
C THR A 12 -5.29 12.47 4.21
N ALA A 13 -4.75 13.59 3.77
CA ALA A 13 -5.52 14.72 3.25
C ALA A 13 -5.18 15.01 1.77
N ILE A 14 -6.06 15.78 1.12
CA ILE A 14 -5.75 16.39 -0.18
C ILE A 14 -4.51 17.29 0.01
N GLY A 15 -3.58 17.19 -0.93
CA GLY A 15 -2.31 17.90 -0.90
C GLY A 15 -1.18 17.14 -0.21
N ASP A 16 -1.44 15.98 0.39
CA ASP A 16 -0.37 15.14 0.93
C ASP A 16 0.55 14.65 -0.18
N VAL A 17 1.85 14.79 0.04
CA VAL A 17 2.91 14.21 -0.78
C VAL A 17 3.53 13.06 0.00
N GLY A 18 3.69 11.93 -0.67
CA GLY A 18 4.16 10.71 -0.04
C GLY A 18 4.58 9.66 -1.05
N ILE A 19 4.90 8.49 -0.51
CA ILE A 19 5.22 7.27 -1.28
C ILE A 19 4.38 6.11 -0.76
N ILE A 20 4.13 5.13 -1.61
CA ILE A 20 3.48 3.88 -1.18
C ILE A 20 4.57 2.90 -0.77
N THR A 21 4.52 2.44 0.48
CA THR A 21 5.48 1.46 1.00
C THR A 21 5.25 0.09 0.37
N ALA A 22 6.26 -0.78 0.45
CA ALA A 22 6.13 -2.18 0.03
C ALA A 22 5.04 -2.96 0.79
N SER A 23 4.48 -2.43 1.88
CA SER A 23 3.33 -3.03 2.59
C SER A 23 1.97 -2.46 2.15
N GLY A 24 1.95 -1.58 1.14
CA GLY A 24 0.76 -0.88 0.66
C GLY A 24 0.30 0.29 1.53
N ALA A 25 1.11 0.74 2.50
CA ALA A 25 0.77 1.89 3.33
C ALA A 25 1.25 3.19 2.66
N PHE A 26 0.60 4.31 2.96
CA PHE A 26 1.05 5.63 2.53
C PHE A 26 2.05 6.21 3.55
N ASP A 27 3.32 6.39 3.15
CA ASP A 27 4.33 7.12 3.93
C ASP A 27 4.22 8.61 3.61
N PHE A 28 3.53 9.32 4.50
CA PHE A 28 3.37 10.78 4.44
C PHE A 28 4.71 11.49 4.62
N LEU A 29 4.96 12.51 3.79
CA LEU A 29 6.18 13.31 3.86
C LEU A 29 5.90 14.77 4.22
N PHE A 30 4.95 15.41 3.53
CA PHE A 30 4.50 16.79 3.78
C PHE A 30 3.18 17.03 3.04
N ASN A 31 2.47 18.13 3.36
CA ASN A 31 1.26 18.55 2.66
C ASN A 31 1.48 19.92 2.00
N ILE A 32 1.20 20.02 0.69
CA ILE A 32 1.42 21.23 -0.11
C ILE A 32 0.45 22.35 0.20
N CYS A 33 -0.70 22.06 0.80
CA CYS A 33 -1.73 23.04 1.14
C CYS A 33 -1.53 23.65 2.53
N LEU A 34 -0.56 23.16 3.30
CA LEU A 34 -0.26 23.64 4.65
C LEU A 34 1.00 24.51 4.65
N PRO A 35 1.06 25.56 5.48
CA PRO A 35 2.26 26.38 5.61
C PRO A 35 3.43 25.61 6.23
N CYS A 36 4.64 26.16 6.11
CA CYS A 36 5.87 25.52 6.59
C CYS A 36 5.91 25.36 8.11
N ASP A 37 5.21 26.22 8.86
CA ASP A 37 5.10 26.18 10.31
C ASP A 37 3.91 25.35 10.82
N HIS A 38 3.14 24.74 9.92
CA HIS A 38 2.03 23.88 10.31
C HIS A 38 2.54 22.60 10.99
N PRO A 39 1.97 22.16 12.11
CA PRO A 39 2.46 20.99 12.86
C PRO A 39 2.44 19.67 12.08
N PHE A 40 1.65 19.58 11.01
CA PHE A 40 1.64 18.39 10.14
C PHE A 40 2.84 18.36 9.20
N ASN A 41 3.37 19.51 8.82
CA ASN A 41 4.55 19.57 7.97
C ASN A 41 5.81 19.36 8.84
N PRO A 42 6.79 18.58 8.34
CA PRO A 42 8.09 18.51 9.00
C PRO A 42 8.79 19.88 8.98
N PRO A 43 9.72 20.12 9.91
CA PRO A 43 10.44 21.39 10.01
C PRO A 43 11.33 21.66 8.78
N GLU A 44 11.77 20.60 8.10
CA GLU A 44 12.54 20.68 6.86
C GLU A 44 11.65 20.22 5.72
N LEU A 45 11.54 21.04 4.68
CA LEU A 45 10.68 20.85 3.50
C LEU A 45 11.53 20.92 2.23
N PRO A 46 10.99 20.49 1.07
CA PRO A 46 11.70 20.63 -0.20
C PRO A 46 12.15 22.07 -0.48
N GLU A 47 13.23 22.21 -1.23
CA GLU A 47 13.75 23.51 -1.63
C GLU A 47 12.67 24.32 -2.37
N ASN A 48 12.60 25.62 -2.09
CA ASN A 48 11.63 26.54 -2.70
C ASN A 48 10.16 26.15 -2.48
N PHE A 49 9.86 25.40 -1.41
CA PHE A 49 8.48 25.08 -1.03
C PHE A 49 7.64 26.34 -0.81
N THR A 50 6.48 26.40 -1.46
CA THR A 50 5.50 27.47 -1.28
C THR A 50 4.09 26.88 -1.18
N PRO A 51 3.30 27.17 -0.12
CA PRO A 51 2.00 26.53 0.04
C PRO A 51 1.04 26.83 -1.12
N LEU A 52 0.40 25.78 -1.65
CA LEU A 52 -0.63 25.88 -2.67
C LEU A 52 -1.99 26.15 -2.01
N VAL A 53 -2.54 27.34 -2.27
CA VAL A 53 -3.88 27.70 -1.80
C VAL A 53 -4.94 27.08 -2.70
N ILE A 54 -5.64 26.08 -2.16
CA ILE A 54 -6.82 25.45 -2.77
C ILE A 54 -8.12 26.09 -2.27
N SER A 55 -9.12 26.21 -3.16
CA SER A 55 -10.44 26.68 -2.78
C SER A 55 -11.24 25.52 -2.18
N LEU A 56 -11.89 25.72 -1.04
CA LEU A 56 -12.82 24.74 -0.48
C LEU A 56 -14.02 24.46 -1.43
N LEU A 57 -14.32 25.39 -2.34
CA LEU A 57 -15.35 25.19 -3.36
C LEU A 57 -14.93 24.17 -4.43
N ASP A 58 -13.62 23.92 -4.57
CA ASP A 58 -13.08 22.92 -5.48
C ASP A 58 -13.06 21.53 -4.83
N VAL A 59 -13.37 21.40 -3.53
CA VAL A 59 -13.37 20.11 -2.81
C VAL A 59 -14.77 19.53 -2.78
N GLN A 60 -14.94 18.40 -3.47
CA GLN A 60 -16.17 17.62 -3.47
C GLN A 60 -16.17 16.65 -2.30
N ASN A 61 -17.30 16.58 -1.60
CA ASN A 61 -17.49 15.73 -0.43
C ASN A 61 -18.69 14.81 -0.67
N TYR A 62 -18.51 13.52 -0.46
CA TYR A 62 -19.58 12.54 -0.62
C TYR A 62 -19.32 11.28 0.23
N SER A 63 -20.24 10.32 0.18
CA SER A 63 -20.09 9.01 0.83
C SER A 63 -20.15 7.96 -0.26
N GLU A 64 -18.99 7.39 -0.59
CA GLU A 64 -18.89 6.32 -1.59
C GLU A 64 -19.52 5.02 -1.08
N PHE A 65 -19.26 4.69 0.19
CA PHE A 65 -19.73 3.45 0.81
C PHE A 65 -20.61 3.74 2.02
N VAL A 66 -21.78 3.12 2.06
CA VAL A 66 -22.69 3.18 3.22
C VAL A 66 -22.32 2.12 4.26
N GLY A 67 -22.95 2.16 5.44
CA GLY A 67 -22.80 1.10 6.45
C GLY A 67 -23.01 -0.31 5.87
N GLU A 68 -22.27 -1.29 6.38
CA GLU A 68 -22.28 -2.69 5.93
C GLU A 68 -21.83 -2.93 4.47
N SER A 69 -21.22 -1.93 3.83
CA SER A 69 -20.66 -2.06 2.48
C SER A 69 -19.43 -2.95 2.47
N TYR A 70 -19.16 -3.58 1.34
CA TYR A 70 -17.98 -4.40 1.13
C TYR A 70 -17.61 -4.46 -0.36
N LEU A 71 -16.34 -4.70 -0.64
CA LEU A 71 -15.82 -5.09 -1.93
C LEU A 71 -15.31 -6.53 -1.81
N SER A 72 -15.58 -7.36 -2.80
CA SER A 72 -15.10 -8.74 -2.79
C SER A 72 -14.84 -9.26 -4.19
N SER A 73 -14.00 -10.29 -4.29
CA SER A 73 -13.90 -11.10 -5.49
C SER A 73 -15.27 -11.66 -5.88
N ALA A 74 -15.52 -11.83 -7.19
CA ALA A 74 -16.79 -12.33 -7.71
C ALA A 74 -17.17 -13.74 -7.22
N SER A 75 -16.18 -14.51 -6.79
CA SER A 75 -16.34 -15.85 -6.19
C SER A 75 -16.86 -15.84 -4.75
N VAL A 76 -16.85 -14.69 -4.08
CA VAL A 76 -17.25 -14.56 -2.67
C VAL A 76 -18.71 -14.13 -2.59
N MET A 77 -19.51 -14.89 -1.85
CA MET A 77 -20.91 -14.60 -1.59
C MET A 77 -21.10 -14.08 -0.17
N LYS A 78 -21.88 -13.00 0.02
CA LYS A 78 -22.34 -12.60 1.34
C LYS A 78 -23.46 -13.52 1.78
N SER A 79 -23.26 -14.20 2.91
CA SER A 79 -24.28 -15.06 3.50
C SER A 79 -25.39 -14.24 4.14
N ARG A 80 -26.61 -14.79 4.12
CA ARG A 80 -27.79 -14.17 4.76
C ARG A 80 -27.93 -14.56 6.23
N THR A 81 -27.07 -15.47 6.70
CA THR A 81 -27.05 -15.98 8.07
C THR A 81 -25.98 -15.21 8.87
N GLY A 82 -26.43 -14.33 9.76
CA GLY A 82 -25.56 -13.51 10.60
C GLY A 82 -26.35 -12.80 11.70
N GLY A 83 -25.66 -12.39 12.76
CA GLY A 83 -26.24 -11.51 13.78
C GLY A 83 -26.51 -10.10 13.21
N LEU A 84 -27.28 -9.30 13.95
CA LEU A 84 -27.43 -7.87 13.65
C LEU A 84 -26.03 -7.21 13.64
N ASN A 85 -25.66 -6.60 12.51
CA ASN A 85 -24.37 -5.94 12.24
C ASN A 85 -23.15 -6.86 11.98
N ASP A 86 -23.35 -8.17 11.76
CA ASP A 86 -22.29 -9.08 11.32
C ASP A 86 -22.26 -9.18 9.79
N LEU A 87 -21.06 -9.26 9.22
CA LEU A 87 -20.86 -9.55 7.80
C LEU A 87 -20.25 -10.95 7.64
N THR A 88 -21.07 -11.89 7.18
CA THR A 88 -20.65 -13.26 6.91
C THR A 88 -20.45 -13.47 5.41
N PHE A 89 -19.33 -14.08 5.03
CA PHE A 89 -18.95 -14.37 3.65
C PHE A 89 -18.61 -15.84 3.49
N GLU A 90 -18.97 -16.38 2.34
CA GLU A 90 -18.77 -17.76 1.94
C GLU A 90 -18.12 -17.83 0.57
N SER A 91 -17.15 -18.72 0.39
CA SER A 91 -16.54 -18.99 -0.91
C SER A 91 -16.13 -20.46 -1.02
N SER A 92 -16.29 -21.02 -2.22
CA SER A 92 -15.74 -22.33 -2.59
C SER A 92 -14.56 -22.21 -3.57
N ALA A 93 -14.16 -20.98 -3.93
CA ALA A 93 -13.01 -20.75 -4.79
C ALA A 93 -11.70 -20.97 -4.03
N SER A 94 -10.64 -21.28 -4.78
CA SER A 94 -9.29 -21.47 -4.23
C SER A 94 -8.63 -20.20 -3.74
N GLU A 95 -9.15 -19.04 -4.14
CA GLU A 95 -8.66 -17.72 -3.76
C GLU A 95 -9.76 -16.66 -3.78
N GLY A 96 -9.51 -15.58 -3.05
CA GLY A 96 -10.35 -14.41 -3.05
C GLY A 96 -9.89 -13.35 -2.06
N ALA A 97 -10.46 -12.15 -2.22
CA ALA A 97 -10.20 -11.00 -1.36
C ALA A 97 -11.52 -10.32 -0.97
N ILE A 98 -11.52 -9.72 0.21
CA ILE A 98 -12.65 -8.99 0.78
C ILE A 98 -12.11 -7.74 1.49
N LEU A 99 -12.76 -6.60 1.26
CA LEU A 99 -12.65 -5.39 2.05
C LEU A 99 -14.04 -5.01 2.58
N THR A 100 -14.21 -4.93 3.89
CA THR A 100 -15.46 -4.58 4.55
C THR A 100 -15.37 -3.20 5.18
N MET A 101 -16.50 -2.48 5.13
CA MET A 101 -16.67 -1.12 5.63
C MET A 101 -17.94 -1.09 6.49
N PRO A 102 -17.89 -1.66 7.72
CA PRO A 102 -19.08 -1.87 8.55
C PRO A 102 -19.83 -0.57 8.84
N VAL A 103 -19.13 0.55 8.88
CA VAL A 103 -19.66 1.88 9.18
C VAL A 103 -19.61 2.83 7.98
N GLY A 104 -19.39 2.29 6.78
CA GLY A 104 -19.27 3.05 5.54
C GLY A 104 -17.97 3.84 5.42
N SER A 105 -17.95 4.76 4.47
CA SER A 105 -16.84 5.68 4.20
C SER A 105 -17.35 7.09 3.97
N ARG A 106 -16.43 8.04 4.04
CA ARG A 106 -16.55 9.36 3.46
C ARG A 106 -15.42 9.54 2.46
N SER A 107 -15.68 10.39 1.49
CA SER A 107 -14.82 10.61 0.35
C SER A 107 -14.65 12.10 0.13
N GLU A 108 -13.43 12.49 -0.24
CA GLU A 108 -13.13 13.85 -0.69
C GLU A 108 -12.29 13.80 -1.96
N ASP A 109 -12.65 14.60 -2.96
CA ASP A 109 -11.93 14.75 -4.21
C ASP A 109 -11.78 16.22 -4.59
N ILE A 110 -10.63 16.60 -5.15
CA ILE A 110 -10.43 17.92 -5.74
C ILE A 110 -10.95 17.92 -7.19
N ALA A 111 -11.83 18.87 -7.52
CA ALA A 111 -12.34 19.06 -8.87
C ALA A 111 -11.33 19.80 -9.77
N ASN A 112 -10.57 20.74 -9.19
CA ASN A 112 -9.61 21.58 -9.91
C ASN A 112 -8.20 20.95 -9.91
N THR A 113 -8.02 19.88 -10.68
CA THR A 113 -6.73 19.18 -10.76
C THR A 113 -5.66 19.94 -11.56
N VAL A 114 -6.04 20.91 -12.40
CA VAL A 114 -5.09 21.70 -13.21
C VAL A 114 -4.09 22.46 -12.33
N ARG A 115 -4.55 23.12 -11.27
CA ARG A 115 -3.64 23.86 -10.37
C ARG A 115 -2.66 22.93 -9.66
N LEU A 116 -3.10 21.73 -9.30
CA LEU A 116 -2.25 20.73 -8.66
C LEU A 116 -1.25 20.12 -9.66
N ARG A 117 -1.65 19.90 -10.92
CA ARG A 117 -0.72 19.47 -11.97
C ARG A 117 0.36 20.50 -12.24
N ASN A 118 0.00 21.78 -12.35
CA ASN A 118 0.99 22.84 -12.57
C ASN A 118 1.96 22.96 -11.39
N TYR A 119 1.44 22.88 -10.16
CA TYR A 119 2.27 22.89 -8.96
C TYR A 119 3.20 21.66 -8.91
N LEU A 120 2.67 20.47 -9.17
CA LEU A 120 3.45 19.23 -9.26
C LEU A 120 4.53 19.34 -10.34
N ALA A 121 4.19 19.83 -11.53
CA ALA A 121 5.15 20.02 -12.61
C ALA A 121 6.30 20.92 -12.15
N THR A 122 6.02 22.09 -11.58
CA THR A 122 7.05 23.01 -11.09
C THR A 122 7.97 22.38 -10.05
N HIS A 123 7.45 21.55 -9.14
CA HIS A 123 8.19 21.13 -7.95
C HIS A 123 8.67 19.66 -7.93
N ALA A 124 8.21 18.79 -8.82
CA ALA A 124 8.47 17.34 -8.73
C ALA A 124 9.95 16.98 -8.58
N GLU A 125 10.86 17.60 -9.35
CA GLU A 125 12.32 17.35 -9.22
C GLU A 125 12.86 17.70 -7.83
N SER A 126 12.41 18.82 -7.24
CA SER A 126 12.80 19.19 -5.88
C SER A 126 12.27 18.20 -4.85
N TRP A 127 11.12 17.57 -5.11
CA TRP A 127 10.55 16.55 -4.23
C TRP A 127 11.34 15.26 -4.30
N TYR A 128 11.72 14.78 -5.50
CA TYR A 128 12.61 13.64 -5.63
C TYR A 128 13.93 13.86 -4.87
N ASN A 129 14.55 15.04 -5.03
CA ASN A 129 15.78 15.39 -4.30
C ASN A 129 15.56 15.43 -2.78
N TYR A 130 14.47 16.02 -2.30
CA TYR A 130 14.13 16.04 -0.88
C TYR A 130 13.90 14.63 -0.33
N ILE A 131 13.17 13.78 -1.04
CA ILE A 131 12.83 12.42 -0.61
C ILE A 131 14.09 11.56 -0.47
N VAL A 132 14.98 11.64 -1.45
CA VAL A 132 16.22 10.85 -1.45
C VAL A 132 17.28 11.50 -0.57
N GLY A 133 17.64 12.75 -0.85
CA GLY A 133 18.76 13.44 -0.22
C GLY A 133 18.53 13.90 1.21
N VAL A 134 17.31 14.35 1.55
CA VAL A 134 16.98 14.86 2.89
C VAL A 134 16.31 13.79 3.75
N ARG A 135 15.35 13.06 3.18
CA ARG A 135 14.56 12.05 3.92
C ARG A 135 15.18 10.66 3.90
N GLY A 136 16.22 10.44 3.09
CA GLY A 136 16.94 9.16 3.01
C GLY A 136 16.05 8.01 2.59
N ARG A 137 15.05 8.25 1.74
CA ARG A 137 14.16 7.22 1.23
C ARG A 137 14.74 6.61 -0.03
N GLU A 138 14.75 5.28 -0.08
CA GLU A 138 15.01 4.53 -1.29
C GLU A 138 13.72 4.46 -2.12
N ILE A 139 13.72 5.10 -3.28
CA ILE A 139 12.57 5.18 -4.18
C ILE A 139 12.98 4.93 -5.63
N GLN A 140 12.01 4.56 -6.44
CA GLN A 140 12.11 4.46 -7.89
C GLN A 140 11.44 5.67 -8.56
N ASN A 141 11.76 5.88 -9.85
CA ASN A 141 11.06 6.87 -10.65
C ASN A 141 9.59 6.46 -10.82
N GLY A 142 8.67 7.34 -10.46
CA GLY A 142 7.22 7.09 -10.42
C GLY A 142 6.65 6.81 -9.01
N ASP A 143 7.49 6.69 -7.99
CA ASP A 143 7.02 6.39 -6.62
C ASP A 143 6.39 7.60 -5.92
N VAL A 144 6.71 8.82 -6.36
CA VAL A 144 6.21 10.05 -5.75
C VAL A 144 4.74 10.27 -6.09
N ARG A 145 3.90 10.38 -5.05
CA ARG A 145 2.46 10.58 -5.15
C ARG A 145 2.04 11.91 -4.54
N LEU A 146 1.17 12.63 -5.24
CA LEU A 146 0.42 13.76 -4.70
C LEU A 146 -1.05 13.36 -4.55
N VAL A 147 -1.55 13.35 -3.32
CA VAL A 147 -2.95 13.00 -3.01
C VAL A 147 -3.88 14.11 -3.47
N ILE A 148 -4.83 13.75 -4.34
CA ILE A 148 -5.86 14.64 -4.87
C ILE A 148 -7.27 14.22 -4.43
N GLY A 149 -7.40 13.03 -3.82
CA GLY A 149 -8.62 12.56 -3.22
C GLY A 149 -8.41 11.32 -2.35
N TRP A 150 -9.39 11.00 -1.52
CA TRP A 150 -9.32 9.87 -0.60
C TRP A 150 -10.70 9.30 -0.26
N ASP A 151 -10.72 8.03 0.17
CA ASP A 151 -11.84 7.37 0.84
C ASP A 151 -11.37 6.93 2.23
N LYS A 152 -12.02 7.43 3.27
CA LYS A 152 -11.70 7.07 4.65
C LYS A 152 -12.90 6.45 5.34
N SER A 153 -12.62 5.51 6.21
CA SER A 153 -13.58 4.97 7.16
C SER A 153 -13.15 5.24 8.60
N LYS A 154 -14.05 4.93 9.52
CA LYS A 154 -13.76 4.81 10.95
C LYS A 154 -13.40 3.38 11.33
N ALA A 155 -13.81 2.39 10.52
CA ALA A 155 -13.47 0.99 10.75
C ALA A 155 -13.51 0.20 9.43
N TRP A 156 -12.60 -0.76 9.30
CA TRP A 156 -12.51 -1.62 8.11
C TRP A 156 -12.01 -3.01 8.47
N GLY A 157 -12.28 -3.98 7.60
CA GLY A 157 -11.74 -5.32 7.68
C GLY A 157 -11.26 -5.78 6.31
N MET A 158 -10.06 -6.32 6.22
CA MET A 158 -9.56 -6.97 5.01
C MET A 158 -9.36 -8.46 5.29
N ALA A 159 -9.77 -9.30 4.34
CA ALA A 159 -9.49 -10.73 4.37
C ALA A 159 -9.04 -11.19 2.99
N THR A 160 -7.97 -11.97 2.93
CA THR A 160 -7.52 -12.65 1.73
C THR A 160 -7.32 -14.14 2.04
N PHE A 161 -7.63 -14.98 1.06
CA PHE A 161 -7.39 -16.41 1.14
C PHE A 161 -6.83 -16.90 -0.19
N SER A 162 -5.91 -17.84 -0.11
CA SER A 162 -5.32 -18.51 -1.27
C SER A 162 -4.94 -19.94 -0.86
N ASN A 163 -4.96 -20.85 -1.84
CA ASN A 163 -4.55 -22.24 -1.65
C ASN A 163 -5.40 -23.04 -0.64
N THR A 164 -6.69 -22.74 -0.54
CA THR A 164 -7.66 -23.72 -0.03
C THR A 164 -8.01 -24.65 -1.18
N SER A 165 -7.52 -25.90 -1.14
CA SER A 165 -8.07 -26.98 -1.98
C SER A 165 -9.58 -26.90 -1.90
N ALA A 166 -10.30 -26.79 -3.02
CA ALA A 166 -11.75 -26.64 -3.03
C ALA A 166 -12.36 -27.69 -2.09
N HIS A 167 -12.74 -27.27 -0.90
CA HIS A 167 -13.29 -28.16 0.11
C HIS A 167 -14.75 -28.38 -0.25
N GLU A 168 -15.28 -29.57 0.05
CA GLU A 168 -16.71 -29.84 -0.12
C GLU A 168 -17.57 -28.90 0.74
N GLU A 169 -17.01 -28.35 1.82
CA GLU A 169 -17.62 -27.36 2.69
C GLU A 169 -17.14 -25.93 2.37
N PRO A 170 -18.04 -24.94 2.31
CA PRO A 170 -17.69 -23.56 1.99
C PRO A 170 -16.79 -22.93 3.07
N PHE A 171 -15.78 -22.20 2.61
CA PHE A 171 -14.93 -21.39 3.48
C PHE A 171 -15.71 -20.19 4.01
N LEU A 172 -15.79 -20.06 5.34
CA LEU A 172 -16.59 -19.06 6.03
C LEU A 172 -15.70 -18.01 6.67
N LEU A 173 -16.00 -16.74 6.38
CA LEU A 173 -15.37 -15.56 6.97
C LEU A 173 -16.43 -14.67 7.59
N GLN A 174 -16.38 -14.48 8.90
CA GLN A 174 -17.29 -13.60 9.62
C GLN A 174 -16.54 -12.39 10.16
N PHE A 175 -16.98 -11.21 9.78
CA PHE A 175 -16.51 -9.94 10.33
C PHE A 175 -17.55 -9.38 11.29
N ARG A 176 -17.15 -9.14 12.54
CA ARG A 176 -18.07 -8.81 13.64
C ARG A 176 -17.53 -7.73 14.56
N PRO A 177 -18.40 -6.97 15.24
CA PRO A 177 -17.98 -6.04 16.27
C PRO A 177 -17.41 -6.77 17.49
N ILE A 178 -16.43 -6.16 18.14
CA ILE A 178 -15.83 -6.58 19.39
C ILE A 178 -15.90 -5.39 20.34
N GLU A 179 -16.60 -5.55 21.45
CA GLU A 179 -16.71 -4.51 22.48
C GLU A 179 -15.48 -4.58 23.40
N ASP A 180 -14.74 -3.48 23.50
CA ASP A 180 -13.58 -3.34 24.39
C ASP A 180 -13.85 -2.26 25.44
N ALA A 181 -13.54 -2.57 26.71
CA ALA A 181 -13.83 -1.67 27.83
C ALA A 181 -13.08 -0.33 27.76
N SER A 182 -11.90 -0.30 27.12
CA SER A 182 -11.02 0.87 27.04
C SER A 182 -11.15 1.62 25.70
N ALA A 183 -11.31 0.88 24.60
CA ALA A 183 -11.35 1.42 23.25
C ALA A 183 -12.77 1.66 22.73
N GLY A 184 -13.79 1.06 23.37
CA GLY A 184 -15.15 1.00 22.85
C GLY A 184 -15.26 -0.06 21.75
N ARG A 185 -16.11 0.19 20.75
CA ARG A 185 -16.29 -0.77 19.66
C ARG A 185 -15.06 -0.85 18.75
N THR A 186 -14.62 -2.08 18.50
CA THR A 186 -13.62 -2.47 17.48
C THR A 186 -14.23 -3.56 16.60
N TYR A 187 -13.47 -4.09 15.64
CA TYR A 187 -13.94 -5.15 14.76
C TYR A 187 -12.87 -6.22 14.57
N GLY A 188 -13.29 -7.44 14.26
CA GLY A 188 -12.37 -8.53 13.97
C GLY A 188 -13.00 -9.62 13.13
N TRP A 189 -12.13 -10.50 12.63
CA TRP A 189 -12.49 -11.63 11.78
C TRP A 189 -12.52 -12.94 12.56
N VAL A 190 -13.44 -13.81 12.18
CA VAL A 190 -13.48 -15.23 12.54
C VAL A 190 -13.51 -16.02 11.23
N SER A 191 -12.57 -16.95 11.04
CA SER A 191 -12.49 -17.78 9.83
C SER A 191 -12.65 -19.27 10.17
N SER A 192 -13.29 -20.04 9.28
CA SER A 192 -13.37 -21.50 9.40
C SER A 192 -12.13 -22.23 8.84
N GLY A 193 -11.18 -21.49 8.26
CA GLY A 193 -9.99 -21.99 7.58
C GLY A 193 -8.89 -20.92 7.46
N PHE A 194 -7.89 -21.17 6.61
CA PHE A 194 -6.75 -20.27 6.48
C PHE A 194 -7.10 -19.01 5.66
N ALA A 195 -7.00 -17.84 6.30
CA ALA A 195 -7.03 -16.53 5.66
C ALA A 195 -6.05 -15.59 6.35
N GLU A 196 -5.44 -14.70 5.58
CA GLU A 196 -4.78 -13.52 6.13
C GLU A 196 -5.83 -12.44 6.35
N VAL A 197 -5.96 -12.00 7.59
CA VAL A 197 -6.99 -11.05 8.00
C VAL A 197 -6.40 -9.85 8.71
N ARG A 198 -6.98 -8.68 8.45
CA ARG A 198 -6.65 -7.42 9.10
C ARG A 198 -7.93 -6.66 9.42
N ALA A 199 -7.90 -5.89 10.47
CA ALA A 199 -8.97 -4.97 10.83
C ALA A 199 -8.36 -3.73 11.46
N GLY A 200 -9.00 -2.58 11.26
CA GLY A 200 -8.55 -1.32 11.83
C GLY A 200 -9.71 -0.39 12.16
N PRO A 201 -9.55 0.51 13.13
CA PRO A 201 -8.41 0.58 14.06
C PRO A 201 -8.54 -0.46 15.18
N GLY A 202 -7.40 -0.94 15.69
CA GLY A 202 -7.35 -1.83 16.85
C GLY A 202 -7.53 -1.08 18.19
N ALA A 203 -7.79 -1.80 19.28
CA ALA A 203 -8.00 -1.21 20.60
C ALA A 203 -6.79 -0.38 21.06
N GLU A 204 -5.58 -0.92 20.90
CA GLU A 204 -4.33 -0.24 21.25
C GLU A 204 -4.12 1.05 20.46
N GLU A 205 -4.42 1.03 19.15
CA GLU A 205 -4.32 2.21 18.28
C GLU A 205 -5.29 3.29 18.73
N LYS A 206 -6.55 2.93 19.03
CA LYS A 206 -7.57 3.88 19.53
C LYS A 206 -7.13 4.51 20.85
N VAL A 207 -6.61 3.73 21.78
CA VAL A 207 -6.12 4.24 23.08
C VAL A 207 -4.90 5.16 22.87
N ARG A 208 -3.93 4.74 22.04
CA ARG A 208 -2.72 5.51 21.73
C ARG A 208 -3.09 6.88 21.14
N ILE A 209 -3.96 6.92 20.14
CA ILE A 209 -4.30 8.16 19.42
C ILE A 209 -5.07 9.15 20.33
N ARG A 210 -5.79 8.65 21.35
CA ARG A 210 -6.44 9.51 22.35
C ARG A 210 -5.45 10.20 23.29
N MET A 211 -4.23 9.67 23.48
CA MET A 211 -3.19 10.26 24.36
C MET A 211 -3.67 10.56 25.79
N ASN A 212 -4.58 9.75 26.33
CA ASN A 212 -5.25 9.99 27.62
C ASN A 212 -5.89 11.38 27.76
N ASP A 213 -6.19 12.04 26.65
CA ASP A 213 -6.88 13.33 26.63
C ASP A 213 -8.39 13.12 26.87
N PRO A 214 -8.95 13.63 27.99
CA PRO A 214 -10.37 13.46 28.30
C PRO A 214 -11.30 14.04 27.23
N SER A 215 -10.86 15.06 26.48
CA SER A 215 -11.65 15.64 25.37
C SER A 215 -11.83 14.68 24.19
N GLN A 216 -10.98 13.65 24.11
CA GLN A 216 -10.99 12.64 23.06
C GLN A 216 -11.72 11.35 23.48
N ALA A 217 -12.29 11.31 24.68
CA ALA A 217 -13.04 10.16 25.17
C ALA A 217 -14.26 9.88 24.27
N GLY A 218 -14.38 8.65 23.77
CA GLY A 218 -15.47 8.23 22.89
C GLY A 218 -15.42 8.79 21.46
N VAL A 219 -14.40 9.56 21.10
CA VAL A 219 -14.21 10.03 19.72
C VAL A 219 -13.83 8.86 18.82
N GLU A 220 -14.57 8.73 17.72
CA GLU A 220 -14.29 7.79 16.63
C GLU A 220 -13.71 8.56 15.45
N TYR A 221 -12.41 8.38 15.21
CA TYR A 221 -11.68 9.07 14.17
C TYR A 221 -11.98 8.46 12.80
N GLN A 222 -12.23 9.32 11.82
CA GLN A 222 -12.36 8.91 10.43
C GLN A 222 -11.01 9.07 9.73
N ASN A 223 -10.02 8.32 10.21
CA ASN A 223 -8.61 8.43 9.82
C ASN A 223 -8.09 7.17 9.13
N GLN A 224 -8.94 6.16 8.90
CA GLN A 224 -8.55 4.92 8.26
C GLN A 224 -8.72 5.07 6.74
N CYS A 225 -7.62 5.36 6.04
CA CYS A 225 -7.62 5.54 4.59
C CYS A 225 -7.71 4.19 3.88
N LEU A 226 -8.73 4.02 3.03
CA LEU A 226 -8.97 2.81 2.25
C LEU A 226 -8.38 2.95 0.84
N PHE A 227 -8.64 4.10 0.22
CA PHE A 227 -8.17 4.42 -1.12
C PHE A 227 -7.68 5.86 -1.17
N ILE A 228 -6.64 6.10 -1.96
CA ILE A 228 -6.22 7.44 -2.35
C ILE A 228 -6.34 7.55 -3.86
N ARG A 229 -6.57 8.76 -4.34
CA ARG A 229 -6.44 9.13 -5.74
C ARG A 229 -5.31 10.10 -5.84
N THR A 230 -4.43 9.88 -6.81
CA THR A 230 -3.15 10.57 -6.88
C THR A 230 -2.88 11.15 -8.26
N LEU A 231 -2.15 12.27 -8.26
CA LEU A 231 -1.30 12.63 -9.38
C LEU A 231 0.04 11.92 -9.21
N ASN A 232 0.51 11.37 -10.31
CA ASN A 232 1.69 10.53 -10.41
C ASN A 232 2.67 11.20 -11.35
N VAL A 233 3.97 11.16 -11.04
CA VAL A 233 4.99 11.82 -11.86
C VAL A 233 6.21 10.92 -12.06
N ASN A 234 6.63 10.79 -13.32
CA ASN A 234 7.93 10.24 -13.67
C ASN A 234 8.81 11.34 -14.27
N LEU A 235 10.03 11.46 -13.78
CA LEU A 235 11.05 12.31 -14.38
C LEU A 235 11.56 11.68 -15.68
N GLN A 236 12.06 12.50 -16.61
CA GLN A 236 12.76 11.99 -17.78
C GLN A 236 14.00 11.19 -17.37
N GLY A 237 14.33 10.16 -18.16
CA GLY A 237 15.37 9.17 -17.82
C GLY A 237 16.72 9.80 -17.45
N ASN A 238 17.15 10.83 -18.17
CA ASN A 238 18.40 11.55 -17.88
C ASN A 238 18.37 12.30 -16.54
N ALA A 239 17.25 12.93 -16.19
CA ALA A 239 17.07 13.63 -14.93
C ALA A 239 17.04 12.65 -13.75
N TRP A 240 16.31 11.54 -13.90
CA TRP A 240 16.28 10.47 -12.91
C TRP A 240 17.66 9.82 -12.72
N GLN A 241 18.34 9.43 -13.80
CA GLN A 241 19.67 8.80 -13.72
C GLN A 241 20.70 9.70 -13.04
N LYS A 242 20.67 11.01 -13.32
CA LYS A 242 21.54 11.98 -12.65
C LYS A 242 21.31 11.94 -11.14
N LEU A 243 20.05 12.02 -10.71
CA LEU A 243 19.68 12.01 -9.30
C LEU A 243 20.02 10.66 -8.63
N ALA A 244 19.70 9.55 -9.28
CA ALA A 244 20.00 8.20 -8.79
C ALA A 244 21.51 8.00 -8.61
N THR A 245 22.32 8.48 -9.55
CA THR A 245 23.79 8.43 -9.46
C THR A 245 24.31 9.31 -8.33
N GLU A 246 23.79 10.52 -8.18
CA GLU A 246 24.20 11.47 -7.14
C GLU A 246 24.02 10.92 -5.73
N PHE A 247 22.94 10.18 -5.50
CA PHE A 247 22.61 9.59 -4.20
C PHE A 247 22.91 8.08 -4.08
N GLY A 248 23.54 7.48 -5.08
CA GLY A 248 23.92 6.06 -5.06
C GLY A 248 22.74 5.08 -4.96
N LEU A 249 21.59 5.42 -5.54
CA LEU A 249 20.44 4.53 -5.59
C LEU A 249 20.76 3.33 -6.50
N ALA A 250 20.43 2.11 -6.03
CA ALA A 250 20.54 0.92 -6.85
C ALA A 250 19.59 1.03 -8.06
N GLU A 251 20.13 1.06 -9.27
CA GLU A 251 19.30 0.89 -10.46
C GLU A 251 18.68 -0.51 -10.39
N ALA A 252 17.36 -0.58 -10.19
CA ALA A 252 16.63 -1.79 -10.54
C ALA A 252 16.83 -1.94 -12.06
N GLU A 253 17.64 -2.92 -12.48
CA GLU A 253 17.84 -3.23 -13.89
C GLU A 253 16.48 -3.20 -14.58
N ALA A 254 16.35 -2.40 -15.64
CA ALA A 254 15.15 -2.33 -16.47
C ALA A 254 14.79 -3.76 -16.87
N ARG A 255 13.82 -4.36 -16.16
CA ARG A 255 13.41 -5.73 -16.44
C ARG A 255 12.88 -5.75 -17.88
N PRO A 256 13.31 -6.70 -18.72
CA PRO A 256 12.73 -6.84 -20.05
C PRO A 256 11.21 -7.00 -19.88
N ASN A 257 10.43 -6.39 -20.77
CA ASN A 257 8.97 -6.54 -20.85
C ASN A 257 8.59 -8.02 -20.70
N THR A 258 8.31 -8.47 -19.48
CA THR A 258 7.74 -9.78 -19.24
C THR A 258 6.26 -9.56 -19.05
N THR A 259 5.53 -10.00 -20.04
CA THR A 259 4.11 -10.33 -20.04
C THR A 259 3.62 -10.59 -18.62
N PHE A 260 2.58 -9.88 -18.23
CA PHE A 260 1.86 -10.15 -16.99
C PHE A 260 1.12 -11.49 -17.16
N GLU A 261 1.85 -12.60 -17.06
CA GLU A 261 1.24 -13.90 -16.83
C GLU A 261 1.20 -14.15 -15.32
N ALA A 262 0.00 -14.20 -14.76
CA ALA A 262 -0.27 -14.76 -13.45
C ALA A 262 -0.10 -16.30 -13.48
N SER A 263 1.09 -16.79 -13.82
CA SER A 263 1.37 -18.21 -14.01
C SER A 263 2.66 -18.66 -13.32
N PHE A 264 2.80 -18.39 -12.01
CA PHE A 264 3.80 -19.06 -11.18
C PHE A 264 3.19 -19.77 -9.97
N LEU A 265 2.25 -20.68 -10.24
CA LEU A 265 2.07 -21.87 -9.43
C LEU A 265 2.60 -23.05 -10.23
N ARG A 266 3.90 -23.35 -10.10
CA ARG A 266 4.37 -24.70 -10.41
C ARG A 266 4.16 -25.55 -9.16
N PRO A 267 3.33 -26.60 -9.21
CA PRO A 267 3.26 -27.58 -8.14
C PRO A 267 4.65 -28.16 -7.92
N TRP A 268 5.06 -28.25 -6.65
CA TRP A 268 6.17 -29.10 -6.25
C TRP A 268 5.88 -30.51 -6.76
N ARG A 269 6.63 -30.93 -7.78
CA ARG A 269 6.62 -32.29 -8.28
C ARG A 269 7.35 -33.14 -7.24
N GLU A 270 6.60 -33.97 -6.52
CA GLU A 270 7.16 -35.07 -5.73
C GLU A 270 8.00 -35.97 -6.65
N GLU A 271 9.30 -35.97 -6.45
CA GLU A 271 10.14 -37.07 -6.90
C GLU A 271 10.16 -38.15 -5.82
N ASN A 272 9.45 -39.23 -6.13
CA ASN A 272 9.58 -40.53 -5.49
C ASN A 272 11.05 -40.91 -5.26
N ARG A 273 11.49 -40.93 -4.01
CA ARG A 273 12.59 -41.78 -3.56
C ARG A 273 12.19 -42.53 -2.31
N THR A 274 11.93 -43.81 -2.54
CA THR A 274 11.90 -44.89 -1.55
C THR A 274 13.13 -44.81 -0.63
N GLY A 275 12.88 -44.71 0.68
CA GLY A 275 13.93 -44.67 1.70
C GLY A 275 13.31 -44.91 3.07
N ASP A 276 13.19 -46.19 3.39
CA ASP A 276 12.75 -46.76 4.65
C ASP A 276 13.60 -46.24 5.83
N SER A 277 12.99 -45.66 6.86
CA SER A 277 13.43 -45.82 8.27
C SER A 277 12.44 -45.21 9.25
N SER A 278 11.88 -46.10 10.06
CA SER A 278 11.08 -45.87 11.24
C SER A 278 11.86 -45.10 12.30
N PHE A 279 11.26 -44.06 12.91
CA PHE A 279 11.42 -43.85 14.36
C PHE A 279 10.24 -43.11 14.98
N SER A 280 9.91 -43.57 16.18
CA SER A 280 8.77 -43.27 17.05
C SER A 280 8.66 -41.83 17.52
N GLY A 281 7.42 -41.39 17.74
CA GLY A 281 7.09 -40.09 18.28
C GLY A 281 7.39 -39.91 19.77
N MET A 282 7.27 -38.66 20.24
CA MET A 282 6.78 -38.33 21.56
C MET A 282 6.38 -36.85 21.66
N SER A 283 5.19 -36.66 22.22
CA SER A 283 4.66 -35.40 22.75
C SER A 283 5.50 -34.90 23.93
N SER A 284 5.65 -33.58 24.07
CA SER A 284 5.62 -32.94 25.40
C SER A 284 5.41 -31.41 25.32
N GLN A 285 4.54 -30.96 26.22
CA GLN A 285 4.21 -29.58 26.59
C GLN A 285 5.37 -28.86 27.33
N PRO A 286 5.28 -27.53 27.52
CA PRO A 286 6.37 -26.70 28.04
C PRO A 286 6.41 -26.67 29.56
N THR A 287 7.61 -26.49 30.12
CA THR A 287 7.82 -26.07 31.52
C THR A 287 8.68 -24.82 31.59
N SER A 288 8.34 -23.98 32.55
CA SER A 288 8.81 -22.62 32.82
C SER A 288 9.86 -22.58 33.94
N GLY A 289 10.68 -21.52 33.97
CA GLY A 289 11.58 -21.12 35.08
C GLY A 289 12.95 -20.62 34.57
N SER A 290 13.16 -19.31 34.40
CA SER A 290 13.63 -18.29 35.38
C SER A 290 15.14 -18.29 35.68
N THR A 291 15.81 -17.22 35.20
CA THR A 291 16.86 -16.39 35.83
C THR A 291 18.13 -17.02 36.44
N THR A 292 19.31 -16.64 35.96
CA THR A 292 20.27 -15.71 36.62
C THR A 292 21.54 -15.49 35.79
N GLU A 293 22.13 -14.30 35.95
CA GLU A 293 23.31 -13.72 35.28
C GLU A 293 24.65 -14.28 35.77
N ALA A 294 25.71 -14.18 34.95
CA ALA A 294 26.97 -13.43 35.22
C ALA A 294 28.28 -14.01 34.61
N LEU A 295 28.92 -13.19 33.76
CA LEU A 295 30.36 -12.82 33.66
C LEU A 295 31.44 -13.71 32.97
N ILE A 296 31.85 -13.26 31.76
CA ILE A 296 33.19 -12.84 31.25
C ILE A 296 34.42 -13.81 31.20
N ALA A 297 34.74 -14.23 29.95
CA ALA A 297 36.02 -14.24 29.18
C ALA A 297 37.21 -15.19 29.54
N PRO A 298 38.30 -15.22 28.72
CA PRO A 298 38.41 -15.72 27.33
C PRO A 298 39.53 -16.78 27.18
N VAL A 299 39.46 -17.68 26.19
CA VAL A 299 40.63 -18.49 25.77
C VAL A 299 40.63 -18.68 24.26
N GLU A 300 41.69 -18.18 23.61
CA GLU A 300 42.11 -18.53 22.26
C GLU A 300 42.83 -19.89 22.28
N THR A 301 42.43 -20.83 21.42
CA THR A 301 43.41 -21.72 20.76
C THR A 301 42.90 -22.16 19.40
N THR A 302 43.74 -21.92 18.40
CA THR A 302 43.68 -22.38 17.01
C THR A 302 43.69 -23.89 16.86
N THR A 303 42.85 -24.43 15.97
CA THR A 303 43.20 -25.56 15.07
C THR A 303 42.27 -25.55 13.85
N GLU A 304 42.88 -25.46 12.68
CA GLU A 304 42.27 -25.63 11.36
C GLU A 304 41.82 -27.09 11.15
N GLU A 305 40.64 -27.30 10.59
CA GLU A 305 40.36 -28.45 9.72
C GLU A 305 39.24 -28.09 8.72
N ASN A 306 39.51 -28.41 7.46
CA ASN A 306 38.77 -28.05 6.25
C ASN A 306 37.40 -28.77 6.11
N VAL A 307 36.61 -28.29 5.13
CA VAL A 307 35.51 -28.96 4.35
C VAL A 307 34.08 -28.51 4.73
N PRO A 308 33.16 -28.27 3.76
CA PRO A 308 33.21 -27.41 2.58
C PRO A 308 32.10 -26.33 2.60
N SER A 309 32.30 -25.25 1.85
CA SER A 309 31.32 -24.18 1.61
C SER A 309 30.04 -24.69 0.94
N SER A 310 28.94 -24.74 1.68
CA SER A 310 27.60 -24.67 1.10
C SER A 310 27.11 -23.23 1.20
N ASP A 311 27.14 -22.53 0.07
CA ASP A 311 26.42 -21.27 -0.13
C ASP A 311 24.94 -21.48 0.23
N LEU A 312 24.60 -21.16 1.47
CA LEU A 312 23.24 -20.82 1.83
C LEU A 312 23.00 -19.43 1.25
N THR A 313 22.67 -19.38 -0.04
CA THR A 313 21.94 -18.27 -0.61
C THR A 313 20.65 -18.14 0.19
N GLN A 314 20.68 -17.25 1.17
CA GLN A 314 19.54 -16.90 1.99
C GLN A 314 18.58 -16.17 1.05
N SER A 315 17.75 -16.93 0.34
CA SER A 315 16.76 -16.38 -0.57
C SER A 315 15.74 -15.63 0.29
N VAL A 316 15.87 -14.31 0.36
CA VAL A 316 14.83 -13.45 0.91
C VAL A 316 13.66 -13.54 -0.07
N GLN A 317 12.64 -14.30 0.32
CA GLN A 317 11.39 -14.37 -0.45
C GLN A 317 10.72 -13.00 -0.35
N ILE A 318 10.79 -12.24 -1.44
CA ILE A 318 10.12 -10.96 -1.57
C ILE A 318 8.61 -11.24 -1.64
N SER A 319 7.87 -10.67 -0.68
CA SER A 319 6.41 -10.65 -0.68
C SER A 319 5.88 -10.10 -2.01
N SER A 320 4.82 -10.71 -2.54
CA SER A 320 4.15 -10.35 -3.81
C SER A 320 3.72 -8.87 -3.91
N VAL A 321 3.69 -8.14 -2.79
CA VAL A 321 3.31 -6.72 -2.75
C VAL A 321 4.35 -5.82 -3.43
N GLN A 322 5.64 -6.17 -3.37
CA GLN A 322 6.69 -5.37 -4.02
C GLN A 322 6.56 -5.41 -5.55
N ALA A 323 6.04 -6.52 -6.11
CA ALA A 323 5.77 -6.64 -7.55
C ALA A 323 4.53 -5.85 -8.01
N ALA A 324 3.53 -5.63 -7.14
CA ALA A 324 2.31 -4.90 -7.49
C ALA A 324 2.55 -3.39 -7.69
N LEU A 325 3.51 -2.81 -6.96
CA LEU A 325 3.87 -1.39 -7.08
C LEU A 325 4.86 -1.11 -8.21
N SER A 326 5.71 -2.08 -8.57
CA SER A 326 6.61 -1.99 -9.74
C SER A 326 5.86 -1.93 -11.08
N GLY A 327 4.54 -2.15 -11.09
CA GLY A 327 3.68 -2.16 -12.27
C GLY A 327 2.48 -1.22 -12.19
N HIS A 328 2.57 -0.12 -11.42
CA HIS A 328 1.45 0.82 -11.32
C HIS A 328 1.08 1.38 -12.71
N PRO A 329 -0.21 1.38 -13.11
CA PRO A 329 -0.65 1.80 -14.46
C PRO A 329 -0.13 3.18 -14.90
N SER A 330 -0.12 4.15 -13.98
CA SER A 330 0.43 5.48 -14.23
C SER A 330 1.92 5.47 -14.62
N ASN A 331 2.73 4.59 -14.03
CA ASN A 331 4.17 4.50 -14.34
C ASN A 331 4.35 3.98 -15.77
N ILE A 332 3.57 2.96 -16.15
CA ILE A 332 3.58 2.39 -17.50
C ILE A 332 3.23 3.45 -18.54
N ILE A 333 2.17 4.23 -18.29
CA ILE A 333 1.74 5.31 -19.18
C ILE A 333 2.83 6.38 -19.26
N ASN A 334 3.31 6.86 -18.12
CA ASN A 334 4.32 7.92 -18.04
C ASN A 334 5.62 7.53 -18.75
N GLU A 335 6.12 6.30 -18.54
CA GLU A 335 7.32 5.80 -19.23
C GLU A 335 7.13 5.76 -20.74
N THR A 336 5.95 5.35 -21.20
CA THR A 336 5.63 5.30 -22.64
C THR A 336 5.57 6.72 -23.23
N LEU A 337 4.95 7.67 -22.52
CA LEU A 337 4.92 9.08 -22.91
C LEU A 337 6.33 9.68 -23.01
N LEU A 338 7.19 9.40 -22.03
CA LEU A 338 8.58 9.89 -22.00
C LEU A 338 9.44 9.30 -23.13
N LYS A 339 9.20 8.04 -23.52
CA LYS A 339 9.84 7.43 -24.71
C LYS A 339 9.39 8.11 -26.00
N LEU A 340 8.09 8.45 -26.11
CA LEU A 340 7.53 9.14 -27.27
C LEU A 340 7.89 10.63 -27.33
N ARG A 341 8.25 11.24 -26.19
CA ARG A 341 8.65 12.64 -26.06
C ARG A 341 9.98 12.78 -25.32
N PRO A 342 11.11 12.50 -26.00
CA PRO A 342 12.44 12.57 -25.38
C PRO A 342 12.80 13.95 -24.80
N ASN A 343 12.20 15.02 -25.32
CA ASN A 343 12.45 16.39 -24.86
C ASN A 343 11.59 16.80 -23.66
N ALA A 344 10.57 16.01 -23.30
CA ALA A 344 9.78 16.27 -22.11
C ALA A 344 10.65 16.09 -20.86
N ARG A 345 10.45 16.94 -19.86
CA ARG A 345 11.16 16.89 -18.58
C ARG A 345 10.60 15.82 -17.64
N MET A 346 9.31 15.57 -17.74
CA MET A 346 8.56 14.61 -16.94
C MET A 346 7.25 14.26 -17.64
N ALA A 347 6.60 13.20 -17.18
CA ALA A 347 5.22 12.87 -17.51
C ALA A 347 4.39 12.84 -16.22
N ILE A 348 3.17 13.36 -16.29
CA ILE A 348 2.22 13.43 -15.18
C ILE A 348 0.92 12.75 -15.60
N THR A 349 0.42 11.87 -14.75
CA THR A 349 -0.85 11.16 -14.94
C THR A 349 -1.67 11.16 -13.66
N GLU A 350 -2.99 11.19 -13.82
CA GLU A 350 -3.94 11.03 -12.73
C GLU A 350 -4.39 9.56 -12.68
N ASP A 351 -4.70 9.03 -11.49
CA ASP A 351 -5.20 7.66 -11.38
C ASP A 351 -6.50 7.45 -12.18
N LYS A 352 -7.30 8.51 -12.33
CA LYS A 352 -8.52 8.49 -13.13
C LYS A 352 -8.26 8.22 -14.61
N ASP A 353 -7.10 8.61 -15.13
CA ASP A 353 -6.77 8.44 -16.55
C ASP A 353 -6.81 6.95 -16.92
N TRP A 354 -6.08 6.12 -16.17
CA TRP A 354 -6.05 4.68 -16.41
C TRP A 354 -7.32 3.96 -15.93
N MET A 355 -7.96 4.41 -14.84
CA MET A 355 -9.21 3.81 -14.37
C MET A 355 -10.34 3.96 -15.41
N SER A 356 -10.39 5.09 -16.11
CA SER A 356 -11.46 5.41 -17.06
C SER A 356 -11.47 4.57 -18.33
N VAL A 357 -10.33 3.95 -18.67
CA VAL A 357 -10.18 3.11 -19.87
C VAL A 357 -10.32 1.61 -19.58
N LEU A 358 -10.55 1.25 -18.32
CA LEU A 358 -10.93 -0.11 -17.94
C LEU A 358 -12.37 -0.40 -18.37
N ARG A 359 -12.58 -1.63 -18.84
CA ARG A 359 -13.86 -2.11 -19.37
C ARG A 359 -14.46 -3.12 -18.39
N ALA A 360 -15.79 -3.19 -18.33
CA ALA A 360 -16.48 -4.10 -17.40
C ALA A 360 -16.16 -5.59 -17.59
N GLY A 361 -15.65 -5.98 -18.77
CA GLY A 361 -15.21 -7.35 -19.06
C GLY A 361 -13.75 -7.65 -18.70
N ASP A 362 -12.98 -6.65 -18.26
CA ASP A 362 -11.58 -6.84 -17.89
C ASP A 362 -11.52 -7.62 -16.56
N THR A 363 -11.00 -8.85 -16.60
CA THR A 363 -10.82 -9.70 -15.41
C THR A 363 -9.44 -9.48 -14.76
N THR A 364 -8.51 -8.88 -15.50
CA THR A 364 -7.18 -8.47 -15.06
C THR A 364 -6.85 -7.11 -15.67
N LEU A 365 -5.88 -6.38 -15.09
CA LEU A 365 -5.39 -5.15 -15.71
C LEU A 365 -4.86 -5.44 -17.13
N PRO A 366 -5.21 -4.60 -18.13
CA PRO A 366 -4.62 -4.71 -19.46
C PRO A 366 -3.09 -4.61 -19.40
N ASN A 367 -2.43 -5.27 -20.35
CA ASN A 367 -0.98 -5.12 -20.48
C ASN A 367 -0.61 -3.68 -20.90
N ALA A 368 0.68 -3.36 -20.84
CA ALA A 368 1.17 -2.00 -21.09
C ALA A 368 0.79 -1.44 -22.48
N GLU A 369 0.90 -2.25 -23.53
CA GLU A 369 0.61 -1.83 -24.90
C GLU A 369 -0.88 -1.55 -25.08
N GLU A 370 -1.72 -2.47 -24.61
CA GLU A 370 -3.17 -2.33 -24.67
C GLU A 370 -3.67 -1.16 -23.82
N LEU A 371 -3.13 -1.00 -22.60
CA LEU A 371 -3.49 0.12 -21.73
C LEU A 371 -3.16 1.45 -22.41
N PHE A 372 -1.95 1.56 -22.98
CA PHE A 372 -1.52 2.78 -23.66
C PHE A 372 -2.35 3.07 -24.91
N GLU A 373 -2.67 2.04 -25.72
CA GLU A 373 -3.55 2.17 -26.87
C GLU A 373 -4.90 2.78 -26.46
N ARG A 374 -5.56 2.19 -25.45
CA ARG A 374 -6.85 2.67 -24.93
C ARG A 374 -6.77 4.12 -24.41
N ILE A 375 -5.65 4.51 -23.79
CA ILE A 375 -5.41 5.90 -23.37
C ILE A 375 -5.34 6.83 -24.58
N THR A 376 -4.55 6.49 -25.60
CA THR A 376 -4.41 7.34 -26.80
C THR A 376 -5.68 7.45 -27.64
N GLU A 377 -6.56 6.45 -27.58
CA GLU A 377 -7.89 6.50 -28.21
C GLU A 377 -8.85 7.44 -27.46
N THR A 378 -8.71 7.54 -26.15
CA THR A 378 -9.66 8.24 -25.27
C THR A 378 -9.25 9.68 -24.99
N PHE A 379 -7.95 9.94 -24.87
CA PHE A 379 -7.42 11.21 -24.40
C PHE A 379 -6.55 11.92 -25.44
N VAL A 380 -6.63 13.25 -25.43
CA VAL A 380 -5.66 14.10 -26.13
C VAL A 380 -4.47 14.29 -25.20
N ILE A 381 -3.32 13.76 -25.60
CA ILE A 381 -2.05 13.97 -24.87
C ILE A 381 -1.64 15.42 -25.06
N SER A 382 -1.53 16.17 -23.96
CA SER A 382 -1.09 17.55 -23.94
C SER A 382 0.41 17.67 -23.64
N GLU A 383 1.10 18.51 -24.41
CA GLU A 383 2.46 18.95 -24.13
C GLU A 383 2.40 20.40 -23.66
N GLU A 384 2.95 20.66 -22.47
CA GLU A 384 2.99 22.00 -21.89
C GLU A 384 4.43 22.50 -21.85
N ASP A 385 4.69 23.60 -22.56
CA ASP A 385 6.02 24.21 -22.67
C ASP A 385 6.38 25.04 -21.44
N GLY A 386 6.20 24.48 -20.22
CA GLY A 386 6.77 24.94 -18.94
C GLY A 386 6.77 26.44 -18.62
N SER A 387 5.99 27.25 -19.33
CA SER A 387 5.99 28.71 -19.29
C SER A 387 4.81 29.14 -18.46
N TYR A 388 4.95 28.93 -17.15
CA TYR A 388 3.97 29.32 -16.14
C TYR A 388 4.46 30.51 -15.34
#